data_AF-A0A353P4C8-F1
#
_entry.id   AF-A0A353P4C8-F1
#
_cell.length_a   1.000
_cell.length_b   1.000
_cell.length_c   1.000
_cell.angle_alpha   90.00
_cell.angle_beta   90.00
_cell.angle_gamma   90.00
#
_symmetry.space_group_name_H-M   'P 1'
#
loop_
_entity.id
_entity.type
_entity.pdbx_description
1 polymer ?
#
loop_
_entity_poly.entity_id
_entity_poly.type
_entity_poly.pdbx_seq_one_letter_code
_entity_poly.pdbx_strand_id
1 'polypeptide(L)'
;MKTYFIGADVHCTNTELAVENNGNIVQRFSVPTTIKAISEVLNNISGKKLLTFEEGPMAGWLYRNLKDKVHEIIVCDPRRNKLIAFDGDKDDRIDSSKLAALLRGKFLRNVYHSDDEEKVELKRWVGLYHDRVVEATRYINRIRAQARLYGIKIPSKVIRNLEPRQIWLSSLENKELSGRLSVFWMGLDVATQQKDEAKRRMQILARKYDILKYWSELPGVGTVRSITLFAYLDIPWRFKSKSKLWKYCGVGLIRETSGKDNKGRDKPARLQLTWYANKRLKNVVIGAATSAIMSSGDNIFRKDYESFIKNGMTKSNARHAVARKMLTIMWGMWKSNSRFDSKLC
;
A
#
# COMPACT_ATOMS: atom_id res chain seq x y z
N MET A 1 5.95 -15.63 36.14
CA MET A 1 4.76 -15.91 35.31
C MET A 1 5.20 -16.68 34.06
N LYS A 2 4.58 -17.82 33.75
CA LYS A 2 4.91 -18.59 32.51
C LYS A 2 4.63 -17.73 31.28
N THR A 3 5.46 -17.87 30.24
CA THR A 3 5.30 -17.17 28.96
C THR A 3 4.95 -18.15 27.86
N TYR A 4 3.91 -17.85 27.10
CA TYR A 4 3.40 -18.65 26.00
C TYR A 4 3.53 -17.88 24.69
N PHE A 5 4.08 -18.55 23.67
CA PHE A 5 4.17 -18.06 22.31
C PHE A 5 3.11 -18.78 21.49
N ILE A 6 2.19 -18.04 20.90
CA ILE A 6 1.02 -18.58 20.23
C ILE A 6 1.12 -18.22 18.76
N GLY A 7 1.21 -19.22 17.88
CA GLY A 7 1.07 -19.01 16.45
C GLY A 7 -0.33 -19.37 15.99
N ALA A 8 -0.88 -18.57 15.07
CA ALA A 8 -2.19 -18.83 14.47
C ALA A 8 -2.10 -18.87 12.94
N ASP A 9 -2.51 -19.99 12.34
CA ASP A 9 -2.79 -20.07 10.90
C ASP A 9 -4.28 -19.76 10.71
N VAL A 10 -4.56 -18.64 10.05
CA VAL A 10 -5.88 -18.04 9.95
C VAL A 10 -6.48 -18.33 8.58
N HIS A 11 -7.52 -19.16 8.55
CA HIS A 11 -8.39 -19.32 7.39
C HIS A 11 -9.74 -18.62 7.62
N CYS A 12 -10.53 -18.37 6.57
CA CYS A 12 -11.80 -17.66 6.69
C CYS A 12 -12.86 -18.39 7.53
N THR A 13 -12.77 -19.72 7.58
CA THR A 13 -13.69 -20.58 8.31
C THR A 13 -13.13 -21.05 9.66
N ASN A 14 -11.84 -21.38 9.69
CA ASN A 14 -11.20 -22.02 10.83
C ASN A 14 -9.82 -21.43 11.11
N THR A 15 -9.44 -21.35 12.38
CA THR A 15 -8.12 -20.88 12.83
C THR A 15 -7.45 -21.97 13.64
N GLU A 16 -6.26 -22.37 13.22
CA GLU A 16 -5.40 -23.31 13.93
C GLU A 16 -4.46 -22.54 14.85
N LEU A 17 -4.48 -22.82 16.15
CA LEU A 17 -3.62 -22.21 17.16
C LEU A 17 -2.66 -23.27 17.70
N ALA A 18 -1.37 -22.95 17.72
CA ALA A 18 -0.36 -23.72 18.43
C ALA A 18 0.21 -22.88 19.58
N VAL A 19 0.13 -23.43 20.79
CA VAL A 19 0.63 -22.79 22.01
C VAL A 19 1.95 -23.43 22.38
N GLU A 20 3.01 -22.64 22.36
CA GLU A 20 4.37 -23.06 22.67
C GLU A 20 4.81 -22.53 24.04
N ASN A 21 5.47 -23.39 24.81
CA ASN A 21 6.20 -23.01 26.01
C ASN A 21 7.56 -23.73 26.02
N ASN A 22 8.64 -22.98 26.27
CA ASN A 22 10.01 -23.51 26.36
C ASN A 22 10.45 -24.38 25.16
N GLY A 23 10.04 -24.02 23.94
CA GLY A 23 10.43 -24.75 22.73
C GLY A 23 9.51 -25.92 22.36
N ASN A 24 8.53 -26.26 23.20
CA ASN A 24 7.60 -27.37 22.99
C ASN A 24 6.18 -26.86 22.79
N ILE A 25 5.45 -27.45 21.83
CA ILE A 25 4.01 -27.22 21.68
C ILE A 25 3.29 -27.93 22.82
N VAL A 26 2.68 -27.17 23.73
CA VAL A 26 1.98 -27.69 24.90
C VAL A 26 0.49 -27.90 24.65
N GLN A 27 -0.10 -27.14 23.71
CA GLN A 27 -1.52 -27.23 23.36
C GLN A 27 -1.72 -26.87 21.88
N ARG A 28 -2.74 -27.47 21.25
CA ARG A 28 -3.24 -27.10 19.92
C ARG A 28 -4.74 -26.92 19.99
N PHE A 29 -5.25 -25.95 19.23
CA PHE A 29 -6.68 -25.70 19.10
C PHE A 29 -7.02 -25.50 17.63
N SER A 30 -8.15 -26.03 17.22
CA SER A 30 -8.79 -25.78 15.94
C SER A 30 -10.16 -25.18 16.24
N VAL A 31 -10.36 -23.90 15.93
CA VAL A 31 -11.59 -23.18 16.28
C VAL A 31 -12.17 -22.42 15.10
N PRO A 32 -13.50 -22.23 15.03
CA PRO A 32 -14.10 -21.33 14.05
C PRO A 32 -13.46 -19.94 14.10
N THR A 33 -13.20 -19.34 12.94
CA THR A 33 -12.56 -18.02 12.86
C THR A 33 -13.52 -16.91 13.28
N THR A 34 -13.73 -16.81 14.59
CA THR A 34 -14.60 -15.85 15.26
C THR A 34 -13.87 -15.25 16.46
N ILE A 35 -14.14 -13.98 16.77
CA ILE A 35 -13.52 -13.32 17.94
C ILE A 35 -13.86 -14.07 19.23
N LYS A 36 -15.11 -14.55 19.35
CA LYS A 36 -15.57 -15.29 20.53
C LYS A 36 -14.76 -16.57 20.75
N ALA A 37 -14.71 -17.47 19.76
CA ALA A 37 -14.04 -18.75 19.90
C ALA A 37 -12.52 -18.59 20.14
N ILE A 38 -11.87 -17.67 19.42
CA ILE A 38 -10.44 -17.40 19.63
C ILE A 38 -10.21 -16.79 21.01
N SER A 39 -11.08 -15.87 21.47
CA SER A 39 -10.96 -15.27 22.80
C SER A 39 -11.14 -16.29 23.92
N GLU A 40 -12.05 -17.26 23.78
CA GLU A 40 -12.25 -18.34 24.74
C GLU A 40 -10.97 -19.15 24.93
N VAL A 41 -10.30 -19.53 23.83
CA VAL A 41 -8.98 -20.19 23.89
C VAL A 41 -7.95 -19.32 24.60
N LEU A 42 -7.84 -18.03 24.23
CA LEU A 42 -6.86 -17.13 24.83
C LEU A 42 -7.10 -16.85 26.32
N ASN A 43 -8.37 -16.83 26.76
CA ASN A 43 -8.74 -16.62 28.17
C ASN A 43 -8.40 -17.84 29.04
N ASN A 44 -8.52 -19.05 28.50
CA ASN A 44 -8.19 -20.30 29.20
C ASN A 44 -6.68 -20.49 29.42
N ILE A 45 -5.83 -19.74 28.71
CA ILE A 45 -4.38 -19.77 28.89
C ILE A 45 -3.97 -18.76 29.98
N SER A 46 -3.54 -19.28 31.12
CA SER A 46 -3.06 -18.49 32.27
C SER A 46 -1.57 -18.16 32.15
N GLY A 47 -1.21 -16.87 32.09
CA GLY A 47 0.18 -16.40 32.03
C GLY A 47 0.40 -15.29 30.99
N LYS A 48 1.67 -15.02 30.68
CA LYS A 48 2.06 -14.05 29.66
C LYS A 48 1.82 -14.66 28.27
N LYS A 49 1.05 -13.97 27.42
CA LYS A 49 0.64 -14.46 26.10
C LYS A 49 1.18 -13.55 25.01
N LEU A 50 1.96 -14.09 24.08
CA LEU A 50 2.38 -13.41 22.86
C LEU A 50 1.75 -14.16 21.68
N LEU A 51 0.98 -13.47 20.85
CA LEU A 51 0.25 -14.04 19.73
C LEU A 51 0.84 -13.55 18.40
N THR A 52 0.91 -14.43 17.41
CA THR A 52 1.26 -14.08 16.03
C THR A 52 0.34 -14.73 15.02
N PHE A 53 0.12 -14.03 13.91
CA PHE A 53 -0.46 -14.58 12.68
C PHE A 53 0.05 -13.77 11.48
N GLU A 54 -0.07 -14.35 10.29
CA GLU A 54 0.39 -13.69 9.07
C GLU A 54 -0.53 -12.52 8.66
N GLU A 55 0.06 -11.52 8.00
CA GLU A 55 -0.69 -10.45 7.35
C GLU A 55 -1.60 -11.04 6.26
N GLY A 56 -2.89 -10.69 6.32
CA GLY A 56 -3.91 -11.15 5.38
C GLY A 56 -5.22 -10.37 5.53
N PRO A 57 -6.26 -10.70 4.75
CA PRO A 57 -7.52 -9.95 4.74
C PRO A 57 -8.19 -9.80 6.11
N MET A 58 -8.01 -10.79 6.99
CA MET A 58 -8.62 -10.83 8.34
C MET A 58 -7.69 -10.29 9.42
N ALA A 59 -6.40 -10.07 9.13
CA ALA A 59 -5.38 -9.77 10.13
C ALA A 59 -5.69 -8.47 10.89
N GLY A 60 -6.13 -7.43 10.18
CA GLY A 60 -6.51 -6.17 10.82
C GLY A 60 -7.76 -6.29 11.69
N TRP A 61 -8.71 -7.17 11.36
CA TRP A 61 -9.90 -7.41 12.19
C TRP A 61 -9.53 -8.19 13.45
N LEU A 62 -8.74 -9.27 13.32
CA LEU A 62 -8.23 -10.03 14.46
C LEU A 62 -7.38 -9.15 15.39
N TYR A 63 -6.47 -8.35 14.84
CA TYR A 63 -5.62 -7.45 15.64
C TYR A 63 -6.44 -6.55 16.55
N ARG A 64 -7.40 -5.79 15.99
CA ARG A 64 -8.21 -4.83 16.78
C ARG A 64 -9.07 -5.50 17.85
N ASN A 65 -9.51 -6.74 17.62
CA ASN A 65 -10.41 -7.44 18.53
C ASN A 65 -9.70 -8.32 19.56
N LEU A 66 -8.44 -8.71 19.32
CA LEU A 66 -7.70 -9.64 20.17
C LEU A 66 -6.51 -9.00 20.91
N LYS A 67 -6.06 -7.80 20.52
CA LYS A 67 -4.87 -7.16 21.12
C LYS A 67 -4.95 -7.06 22.64
N ASP A 68 -6.13 -6.78 23.21
CA ASP A 68 -6.33 -6.58 24.65
C ASP A 68 -6.50 -7.91 25.41
N LYS A 69 -6.53 -9.05 24.70
CA LYS A 69 -6.59 -10.40 25.27
C LYS A 69 -5.22 -11.03 25.47
N VAL A 70 -4.17 -10.39 24.94
CA VAL A 70 -2.78 -10.88 24.96
C VAL A 70 -1.85 -9.77 25.42
N HIS A 71 -0.63 -10.13 25.81
CA HIS A 71 0.37 -9.14 26.24
C HIS A 71 1.10 -8.51 25.05
N GLU A 72 1.20 -9.24 23.94
CA GLU A 72 1.77 -8.76 22.68
C GLU A 72 1.10 -9.49 21.52
N ILE A 73 0.87 -8.77 20.44
CA ILE A 73 0.36 -9.30 19.18
C ILE A 73 1.26 -8.83 18.04
N ILE A 74 1.81 -9.78 17.28
CA ILE A 74 2.64 -9.50 16.11
C ILE A 74 1.89 -10.00 14.88
N VAL A 75 1.40 -9.09 14.06
CA VAL A 75 0.99 -9.45 12.70
C VAL A 75 2.23 -9.49 11.84
N CYS A 76 2.57 -10.62 11.26
CA CYS A 76 3.88 -10.81 10.62
C CYS A 76 3.84 -10.78 9.09
N ASP A 77 4.93 -10.31 8.46
CA ASP A 77 5.08 -10.27 7.00
C ASP A 77 5.31 -11.69 6.44
N PRO A 78 4.32 -12.29 5.74
CA PRO A 78 4.42 -13.68 5.27
C PRO A 78 5.61 -13.92 4.33
N ARG A 79 6.08 -12.87 3.63
CA ARG A 79 7.21 -12.97 2.69
C ARG A 79 8.51 -13.27 3.43
N ARG A 80 8.69 -12.73 4.64
CA ARG A 80 9.88 -12.96 5.44
C ARG A 80 9.83 -14.29 6.16
N ASN A 81 8.65 -14.68 6.63
CA ASN A 81 8.47 -15.97 7.29
C ASN A 81 8.87 -17.11 6.36
N LYS A 82 8.43 -17.05 5.09
CA LYS A 82 8.81 -18.03 4.06
C LYS A 82 10.34 -18.16 3.92
N LEU A 83 11.06 -17.05 3.86
CA LEU A 83 12.53 -17.07 3.71
C LEU A 83 13.26 -17.73 4.88
N ILE A 84 12.70 -17.68 6.09
CA ILE A 84 13.32 -18.23 7.29
C ILE A 84 12.88 -19.69 7.50
N ALA A 85 11.64 -20.03 7.14
CA ALA A 85 11.06 -21.36 7.27
C ALA A 85 11.39 -22.30 6.10
N PHE A 86 12.34 -21.92 5.24
CA PHE A 86 12.74 -22.65 4.03
C PHE A 86 13.62 -23.89 4.30
N ASP A 87 13.48 -24.51 5.47
CA ASP A 87 14.11 -25.79 5.81
C ASP A 87 13.08 -26.89 5.56
N GLY A 88 12.96 -27.32 4.30
CA GLY A 88 11.96 -28.29 3.83
C GLY A 88 11.57 -28.14 2.35
N ASP A 89 10.69 -29.03 1.87
CA ASP A 89 10.16 -28.98 0.51
C ASP A 89 9.42 -27.66 0.24
N LYS A 90 9.53 -27.16 -0.99
CA LYS A 90 9.10 -25.82 -1.42
C LYS A 90 7.61 -25.50 -1.24
N ASP A 91 6.79 -26.48 -0.85
CA ASP A 91 5.34 -26.37 -0.73
C ASP A 91 4.81 -26.42 0.72
N ASP A 92 5.70 -26.50 1.71
CA ASP A 92 5.30 -26.52 3.11
C ASP A 92 4.77 -25.15 3.54
N ARG A 93 3.45 -25.03 3.54
CA ARG A 93 2.73 -23.91 4.15
C ARG A 93 3.19 -23.77 5.62
N ILE A 94 3.45 -22.54 6.05
CA ILE A 94 3.88 -22.27 7.43
C ILE A 94 2.69 -22.57 8.34
N ASP A 95 2.81 -23.60 9.16
CA ASP A 95 1.79 -23.96 10.14
C ASP A 95 1.88 -23.09 11.40
N SER A 96 0.85 -23.20 12.24
CA SER A 96 0.76 -22.45 13.50
C SER A 96 1.95 -22.72 14.45
N SER A 97 2.57 -23.89 14.38
CA SER A 97 3.72 -24.24 15.23
C SER A 97 5.01 -23.56 14.77
N LYS A 98 5.29 -23.56 13.47
CA LYS A 98 6.40 -22.80 12.88
C LYS A 98 6.25 -21.31 13.21
N LEU A 99 5.04 -20.75 13.17
CA LEU A 99 4.78 -19.37 13.56
C LEU A 99 5.09 -19.10 15.04
N ALA A 100 4.69 -19.99 15.96
CA ALA A 100 4.99 -19.89 17.38
C ALA A 100 6.51 -19.88 17.64
N ALA A 101 7.25 -20.77 16.95
CA ALA A 101 8.69 -20.87 17.06
C ALA A 101 9.41 -19.61 16.53
N LEU A 102 8.96 -19.08 15.40
CA LEU A 102 9.47 -17.81 14.85
C LEU A 102 9.21 -16.63 15.78
N LEU A 103 8.05 -16.61 16.45
CA LEU A 103 7.71 -15.60 17.46
C LEU A 103 8.64 -15.70 18.67
N ARG A 104 8.85 -16.90 19.22
CA ARG A 104 9.79 -17.12 20.33
C ARG A 104 11.20 -16.68 19.96
N GLY A 105 11.65 -17.03 18.75
CA GLY A 105 12.97 -16.68 18.22
C GLY A 105 13.13 -15.21 17.82
N LYS A 106 12.06 -14.40 17.90
CA LYS A 106 12.04 -12.98 17.47
C LYS A 106 12.45 -12.77 16.01
N PHE A 107 12.16 -13.75 15.15
CA PHE A 107 12.48 -13.70 13.72
C PHE A 107 11.40 -12.99 12.88
N LEU A 108 10.23 -12.75 13.47
CA LEU A 108 9.10 -12.14 12.78
C LEU A 108 9.30 -10.65 12.51
N ARG A 109 8.80 -10.20 11.36
CA ARG A 109 8.72 -8.78 11.02
C ARG A 109 7.28 -8.29 11.22
N ASN A 110 7.10 -7.42 12.20
CA ASN A 110 5.81 -6.79 12.48
C ASN A 110 5.31 -5.93 11.29
N VAL A 111 4.06 -6.15 10.91
CA VAL A 111 3.26 -5.33 10.00
C VAL A 111 2.37 -4.45 10.84
N TYR A 112 2.52 -3.14 10.67
CA TYR A 112 1.77 -2.17 11.44
C TYR A 112 0.27 -2.20 11.12
N HIS A 113 -0.53 -2.34 12.17
CA HIS A 113 -1.98 -2.16 12.17
C HIS A 113 -2.35 -0.95 13.03
N SER A 114 -3.42 -0.27 12.61
CA SER A 114 -3.96 0.87 13.35
C SER A 114 -5.05 0.41 14.30
N ASP A 115 -5.07 1.01 15.48
CA ASP A 115 -6.14 0.90 16.46
C ASP A 115 -7.26 1.91 16.23
N ASP A 116 -7.01 2.93 15.42
CA ASP A 116 -7.96 3.99 15.11
C ASP A 116 -8.92 3.51 14.01
N GLU A 117 -10.14 3.14 14.41
CA GLU A 117 -11.14 2.61 13.49
C GLU A 117 -11.50 3.60 12.38
N GLU A 118 -11.50 4.89 12.67
CA GLU A 118 -11.86 5.91 11.70
C GLU A 118 -10.77 6.07 10.63
N LYS A 119 -9.48 5.95 11.00
CA LYS A 119 -8.38 5.90 10.03
C LYS A 119 -8.36 4.61 9.22
N VAL A 120 -8.70 3.48 9.84
CA VAL A 120 -8.88 2.20 9.13
C VAL A 120 -9.98 2.35 8.07
N GLU A 121 -11.10 2.96 8.43
CA GLU A 121 -12.21 3.17 7.51
C GLU A 121 -11.84 4.14 6.39
N LEU A 122 -11.16 5.26 6.70
CA LEU A 122 -10.61 6.14 5.67
C LEU A 122 -9.70 5.38 4.70
N LYS A 123 -8.79 4.55 5.20
CA LYS A 123 -7.87 3.74 4.37
C LYS A 123 -8.61 2.75 3.49
N ARG A 124 -9.73 2.17 3.94
CA ARG A 124 -10.60 1.30 3.12
C ARG A 124 -11.24 2.07 1.97
N TRP A 125 -11.82 3.25 2.23
CA TRP A 125 -12.39 4.11 1.18
C TRP A 125 -11.34 4.58 0.17
N VAL A 126 -10.16 4.96 0.64
CA VAL A 126 -9.02 5.26 -0.24
C VAL A 126 -8.65 4.05 -1.09
N GLY A 127 -8.61 2.85 -0.49
CA GLY A 127 -8.33 1.62 -1.21
C GLY A 127 -9.34 1.36 -2.33
N LEU A 128 -10.63 1.44 -2.00
CA LEU A 128 -11.73 1.30 -2.94
C LEU A 128 -11.63 2.32 -4.08
N TYR A 129 -11.37 3.59 -3.79
CA TYR A 129 -11.16 4.62 -4.81
C TYR A 129 -10.09 4.20 -5.82
N HIS A 130 -8.90 3.78 -5.35
CA HIS A 130 -7.82 3.35 -6.25
C HIS A 130 -8.19 2.09 -7.04
N ASP A 131 -8.91 1.15 -6.43
CA ASP A 131 -9.38 -0.06 -7.13
C ASP A 131 -10.37 0.28 -8.24
N ARG A 132 -11.30 1.21 -8.00
CA ARG A 132 -12.23 1.69 -9.04
C ARG A 132 -11.54 2.49 -10.14
N VAL A 133 -10.50 3.27 -9.83
CA VAL A 133 -9.64 3.91 -10.85
C VAL A 133 -8.98 2.86 -11.75
N VAL A 134 -8.47 1.77 -11.18
CA VAL A 134 -7.86 0.68 -11.94
C VAL A 134 -8.89 -0.03 -12.80
N GLU A 135 -10.08 -0.33 -12.28
CA GLU A 135 -11.16 -0.95 -13.06
C GLU A 135 -11.62 -0.06 -14.23
N ALA A 136 -11.88 1.23 -14.00
CA ALA A 136 -12.21 2.16 -15.07
C ALA A 136 -11.11 2.19 -16.14
N THR A 137 -9.83 2.19 -15.73
CA THR A 137 -8.70 2.13 -16.67
C THR A 137 -8.68 0.82 -17.47
N ARG A 138 -8.99 -0.32 -16.84
CA ARG A 138 -9.10 -1.63 -17.51
C ARG A 138 -10.21 -1.62 -18.55
N TYR A 139 -11.38 -1.06 -18.25
CA TYR A 139 -12.45 -0.90 -19.24
C TYR A 139 -12.04 -0.03 -20.41
N ILE A 140 -11.41 1.13 -20.17
CA ILE A 140 -10.90 2.00 -21.24
C ILE A 140 -9.91 1.24 -22.15
N ASN A 141 -9.01 0.45 -21.56
CA ASN A 141 -8.04 -0.33 -22.32
C ASN A 141 -8.70 -1.43 -23.15
N ARG A 142 -9.72 -2.13 -22.60
CA ARG A 142 -10.52 -3.12 -23.33
C ARG A 142 -11.30 -2.50 -24.48
N ILE A 143 -11.98 -1.37 -24.24
CA ILE A 143 -12.70 -0.59 -25.26
C ILE A 143 -11.76 -0.22 -26.41
N ARG A 144 -10.60 0.35 -26.09
CA ARG A 144 -9.59 0.69 -27.10
C ARG A 144 -9.03 -0.53 -27.83
N ALA A 145 -8.87 -1.66 -27.15
CA ALA A 145 -8.41 -2.89 -27.77
C ALA A 145 -9.43 -3.45 -28.77
N GLN A 146 -10.71 -3.45 -28.41
CA GLN A 146 -11.79 -3.88 -29.30
C GLN A 146 -11.87 -3.03 -30.56
N ALA A 147 -11.80 -1.71 -30.44
CA ALA A 147 -11.78 -0.84 -31.62
C ALA A 147 -10.54 -1.07 -32.51
N ARG A 148 -9.37 -1.33 -31.90
CA ARG A 148 -8.14 -1.62 -32.67
C ARG A 148 -8.21 -2.89 -33.50
N LEU A 149 -9.01 -3.89 -33.12
CA LEU A 149 -9.23 -5.10 -33.94
C LEU A 149 -9.82 -4.77 -35.32
N TYR A 150 -10.49 -3.62 -35.44
CA TYR A 150 -11.11 -3.13 -36.67
C TYR A 150 -10.34 -1.93 -37.27
N GLY A 151 -9.11 -1.66 -36.81
CA GLY A 151 -8.33 -0.50 -37.27
C GLY A 151 -8.85 0.85 -36.79
N ILE A 152 -9.82 0.87 -35.87
CA ILE A 152 -10.50 2.10 -35.46
C ILE A 152 -9.79 2.72 -34.24
N LYS A 153 -9.48 4.02 -34.35
CA LYS A 153 -8.95 4.81 -33.23
C LYS A 153 -10.06 5.60 -32.55
N ILE A 154 -10.23 5.40 -31.25
CA ILE A 154 -11.27 6.09 -30.47
C ILE A 154 -10.77 7.49 -30.02
N PRO A 155 -11.49 8.57 -30.33
CA PRO A 155 -11.18 9.90 -29.81
C PRO A 155 -11.27 9.96 -28.28
N SER A 156 -10.40 10.74 -27.64
CA SER A 156 -10.40 10.86 -26.17
C SER A 156 -11.71 11.41 -25.59
N LYS A 157 -12.42 12.28 -26.34
CA LYS A 157 -13.71 12.85 -25.95
C LYS A 157 -14.81 11.79 -25.86
N VAL A 158 -14.81 10.82 -26.78
CA VAL A 158 -15.78 9.69 -26.85
C VAL A 158 -15.68 8.78 -25.63
N ILE A 159 -14.48 8.58 -25.10
CA ILE A 159 -14.29 7.76 -23.90
C ILE A 159 -14.96 8.39 -22.68
N ARG A 160 -14.85 9.71 -22.53
CA ARG A 160 -15.19 10.43 -21.29
C ARG A 160 -16.62 10.96 -21.25
N ASN A 161 -17.18 11.32 -22.39
CA ASN A 161 -18.43 12.08 -22.46
C ASN A 161 -19.53 11.23 -23.11
N LEU A 162 -20.74 11.29 -22.57
CA LEU A 162 -21.87 10.47 -23.02
C LEU A 162 -22.36 10.86 -24.42
N GLU A 163 -22.59 12.15 -24.69
CA GLU A 163 -23.13 12.57 -26.00
C GLU A 163 -22.17 12.28 -27.16
N PRO A 164 -20.87 12.65 -27.11
CA PRO A 164 -19.94 12.31 -28.19
C PRO A 164 -19.82 10.79 -28.38
N ARG A 165 -20.00 10.01 -27.31
CA ARG A 165 -19.97 8.55 -27.37
C ARG A 165 -21.15 7.99 -28.15
N GLN A 166 -22.36 8.44 -27.88
CA GLN A 166 -23.56 7.98 -28.58
C GLN A 166 -23.50 8.31 -30.07
N ILE A 167 -23.13 9.55 -30.41
CA ILE A 167 -22.96 9.98 -31.81
C ILE A 167 -21.92 9.10 -32.52
N TRP A 168 -20.77 8.88 -31.88
CA TRP A 168 -19.70 8.08 -32.45
C TRP A 168 -20.08 6.61 -32.63
N LEU A 169 -20.75 6.00 -31.65
CA LEU A 169 -21.25 4.62 -31.73
C LEU A 169 -22.28 4.44 -32.86
N SER A 170 -23.16 5.43 -33.06
CA SER A 170 -24.14 5.43 -34.15
C SER A 170 -23.49 5.58 -35.52
N SER A 171 -22.39 6.33 -35.62
CA SER A 171 -21.63 6.50 -36.88
C SER A 171 -20.82 5.27 -37.31
N LEU A 172 -20.67 4.26 -36.45
CA LEU A 172 -19.96 3.03 -36.83
C LEU A 172 -20.79 2.23 -37.83
N GLU A 173 -20.15 1.82 -38.94
CA GLU A 173 -20.73 0.92 -39.94
C GLU A 173 -21.04 -0.46 -39.32
N ASN A 174 -20.09 -1.01 -38.56
CA ASN A 174 -20.25 -2.30 -37.90
C ASN A 174 -21.09 -2.17 -36.60
N LYS A 175 -22.37 -2.53 -36.68
CA LYS A 175 -23.31 -2.45 -35.55
C LYS A 175 -23.01 -3.45 -34.43
N GLU A 176 -22.47 -4.62 -34.74
CA GLU A 176 -22.05 -5.61 -33.73
C GLU A 176 -20.85 -5.14 -32.90
N LEU A 177 -19.90 -4.44 -33.53
CA LEU A 177 -18.84 -3.76 -32.80
C LEU A 177 -19.42 -2.68 -31.89
N SER A 178 -20.35 -1.87 -32.39
CA SER A 178 -21.02 -0.83 -31.60
C SER A 178 -21.74 -1.43 -30.38
N GLY A 179 -22.46 -2.54 -30.54
CA GLY A 179 -23.10 -3.28 -29.44
C GLY A 179 -22.11 -3.78 -28.40
N ARG A 180 -21.04 -4.50 -28.81
CA ARG A 180 -20.00 -4.99 -27.88
C ARG A 180 -19.29 -3.86 -27.14
N LEU A 181 -18.97 -2.78 -27.84
CA LEU A 181 -18.36 -1.60 -27.22
C LEU A 181 -19.29 -0.98 -26.17
N SER A 182 -20.59 -0.89 -26.47
CA SER A 182 -21.60 -0.38 -25.54
C SER A 182 -21.63 -1.19 -24.23
N VAL A 183 -21.49 -2.53 -24.30
CA VAL A 183 -21.40 -3.39 -23.12
C VAL A 183 -20.19 -3.05 -22.24
N PHE A 184 -19.01 -2.86 -22.83
CA PHE A 184 -17.83 -2.43 -22.06
C PHE A 184 -18.00 -1.03 -21.46
N TRP A 185 -18.71 -0.14 -22.16
CA TRP A 185 -18.99 1.20 -21.67
C TRP A 185 -19.94 1.23 -20.48
N MET A 186 -20.94 0.34 -20.42
CA MET A 186 -21.76 0.18 -19.20
C MET A 186 -20.89 -0.11 -17.97
N GLY A 187 -19.89 -1.00 -18.11
CA GLY A 187 -18.94 -1.28 -17.05
C GLY A 187 -18.05 -0.07 -16.69
N LEU A 188 -17.61 0.70 -17.69
CA LEU A 188 -16.85 1.94 -17.46
C LEU A 188 -17.67 2.97 -16.69
N ASP A 189 -18.94 3.14 -17.03
CA ASP A 189 -19.81 4.14 -16.41
C ASP A 189 -20.07 3.79 -14.94
N VAL A 190 -20.40 2.53 -14.64
CA VAL A 190 -20.54 2.05 -13.26
C VAL A 190 -19.24 2.20 -12.48
N ALA A 191 -18.10 1.81 -13.05
CA ALA A 191 -16.80 1.97 -12.39
C ALA A 191 -16.47 3.44 -12.11
N THR A 192 -16.85 4.35 -13.02
CA THR A 192 -16.66 5.79 -12.88
C THR A 192 -17.54 6.35 -11.75
N GLN A 193 -18.81 5.98 -11.69
CA GLN A 193 -19.72 6.35 -10.60
C GLN A 193 -19.20 5.87 -9.24
N GLN A 194 -18.80 4.58 -9.14
CA GLN A 194 -18.23 4.02 -7.91
C GLN A 194 -16.94 4.75 -7.49
N LYS A 195 -16.08 5.11 -8.44
CA LYS A 195 -14.87 5.89 -8.21
C LYS A 195 -15.20 7.27 -7.65
N ASP A 196 -16.20 7.97 -8.19
CA ASP A 196 -16.60 9.30 -7.74
C ASP A 196 -17.28 9.26 -6.36
N GLU A 197 -18.10 8.23 -6.08
CA GLU A 197 -18.68 8.03 -4.75
C GLU A 197 -17.60 7.71 -3.71
N ALA A 198 -16.67 6.80 -4.00
CA ALA A 198 -15.55 6.51 -3.10
C ALA A 198 -14.69 7.74 -2.83
N LYS A 199 -14.47 8.58 -3.87
CA LYS A 199 -13.77 9.86 -3.74
C LYS A 199 -14.48 10.80 -2.78
N ARG A 200 -15.80 10.95 -2.94
CA ARG A 200 -16.63 11.80 -2.07
C ARG A 200 -16.58 11.32 -0.62
N ARG A 201 -16.73 10.02 -0.38
CA ARG A 201 -16.69 9.41 0.96
C ARG A 201 -15.34 9.62 1.65
N MET A 202 -14.23 9.34 0.97
CA MET A 202 -12.90 9.56 1.56
C MET A 202 -12.63 11.05 1.84
N GLN A 203 -13.15 11.96 1.01
CA GLN A 203 -13.01 13.40 1.24
C GLN A 203 -13.80 13.87 2.47
N ILE A 204 -15.00 13.33 2.71
CA ILE A 204 -15.79 13.63 3.91
C ILE A 204 -15.04 13.19 5.17
N LEU A 205 -14.59 11.93 5.21
CA LEU A 205 -13.83 11.38 6.35
C LEU A 205 -12.50 12.12 6.58
N ALA A 206 -11.90 12.66 5.52
CA ALA A 206 -10.65 13.38 5.58
C ALA A 206 -10.76 14.79 6.21
N ARG A 207 -11.96 15.42 6.24
CA ARG A 207 -12.11 16.84 6.65
C ARG A 207 -11.63 17.14 8.07
N LYS A 208 -11.66 16.14 8.96
CA LYS A 208 -11.24 16.29 10.36
C LYS A 208 -9.73 16.37 10.57
N TYR A 209 -8.91 16.07 9.55
CA TYR A 209 -7.46 16.05 9.67
C TYR A 209 -6.84 17.32 9.06
N ASP A 210 -6.52 18.30 9.90
CA ASP A 210 -6.03 19.61 9.46
C ASP A 210 -4.74 19.54 8.63
N ILE A 211 -3.85 18.59 8.91
CA ILE A 211 -2.62 18.39 8.14
C ILE A 211 -2.87 18.21 6.64
N LEU A 212 -4.05 17.68 6.26
CA LEU A 212 -4.41 17.50 4.85
C LEU A 212 -4.62 18.83 4.12
N LYS A 213 -5.06 19.88 4.84
CA LYS A 213 -5.18 21.23 4.30
C LYS A 213 -3.78 21.77 3.98
N TYR A 214 -2.84 21.65 4.92
CA TYR A 214 -1.46 22.11 4.76
C TYR A 214 -0.72 21.36 3.66
N TRP A 215 -0.88 20.04 3.57
CA TRP A 215 -0.29 19.25 2.49
C TRP A 215 -0.84 19.62 1.11
N SER A 216 -2.11 20.02 1.02
CA SER A 216 -2.70 20.45 -0.24
C SER A 216 -2.24 21.83 -0.72
N GLU A 217 -1.56 22.61 0.12
CA GLU A 217 -0.90 23.87 -0.28
C GLU A 217 0.42 23.60 -1.04
N LEU A 218 1.00 22.40 -0.92
CA LEU A 218 2.25 22.07 -1.60
C LEU A 218 2.05 21.92 -3.12
N PRO A 219 2.94 22.52 -3.94
CA PRO A 219 2.91 22.34 -5.39
C PRO A 219 2.88 20.86 -5.78
N GLY A 220 1.93 20.49 -6.63
CA GLY A 220 1.76 19.12 -7.14
C GLY A 220 1.05 18.14 -6.18
N VAL A 221 0.75 18.53 -4.93
CA VAL A 221 0.08 17.67 -3.95
C VAL A 221 -1.43 17.99 -3.90
N GLY A 222 -2.21 17.32 -4.75
CA GLY A 222 -3.67 17.44 -4.74
C GLY A 222 -4.34 16.63 -3.60
N THR A 223 -5.60 16.94 -3.30
CA THR A 223 -6.40 16.33 -2.22
C THR A 223 -6.33 14.80 -2.18
N VAL A 224 -6.53 14.13 -3.33
CA VAL A 224 -6.48 12.65 -3.43
C VAL A 224 -5.11 12.11 -2.99
N ARG A 225 -4.03 12.79 -3.39
CA ARG A 225 -2.65 12.40 -3.04
C ARG A 225 -2.40 12.61 -1.54
N SER A 226 -2.82 13.75 -0.98
CA SER A 226 -2.73 14.03 0.46
C SER A 226 -3.46 12.97 1.29
N ILE A 227 -4.73 12.71 0.98
CA ILE A 227 -5.56 11.73 1.70
C ILE A 227 -4.95 10.32 1.58
N THR A 228 -4.49 9.94 0.38
CA THR A 228 -3.86 8.62 0.19
C THR A 228 -2.59 8.49 1.01
N LEU A 229 -1.73 9.51 1.04
CA LEU A 229 -0.51 9.50 1.84
C LEU A 229 -0.84 9.35 3.33
N PHE A 230 -1.77 10.16 3.83
CA PHE A 230 -2.22 10.14 5.22
C PHE A 230 -2.75 8.77 5.64
N ALA A 231 -3.72 8.23 4.90
CA ALA A 231 -4.40 6.99 5.24
C ALA A 231 -3.46 5.76 5.26
N TYR A 232 -2.40 5.76 4.45
CA TYR A 232 -1.46 4.65 4.41
C TYR A 232 -0.28 4.78 5.36
N LEU A 233 0.16 6.00 5.67
CA LEU A 233 1.20 6.23 6.67
C LEU A 233 0.64 6.15 8.09
N ASP A 234 -0.62 6.55 8.28
CA ASP A 234 -1.44 6.48 9.49
C ASP A 234 -1.05 7.43 10.63
N ILE A 235 0.21 7.37 11.07
CA ILE A 235 0.78 8.26 12.09
C ILE A 235 2.20 8.72 11.69
N PRO A 236 2.60 9.94 12.05
CA PRO A 236 3.89 10.49 11.65
C PRO A 236 5.08 9.77 12.34
N TRP A 237 4.87 9.15 13.50
CA TRP A 237 5.94 8.52 14.30
C TRP A 237 6.24 7.07 13.88
N ARG A 238 5.47 6.51 12.93
CA ARG A 238 5.60 5.11 12.48
C ARG A 238 6.98 4.76 11.93
N PHE A 239 7.69 5.73 11.36
CA PHE A 239 8.98 5.51 10.73
C PHE A 239 10.10 6.11 11.59
N LYS A 240 11.08 5.27 11.96
CA LYS A 240 12.26 5.70 12.73
C LYS A 240 13.19 6.65 11.95
N SER A 241 13.14 6.66 10.63
CA SER A 241 14.01 7.51 9.80
C SER A 241 13.41 7.81 8.42
N LYS A 242 13.88 8.90 7.79
CA LYS A 242 13.53 9.30 6.41
C LYS A 242 13.77 8.17 5.41
N SER A 243 14.89 7.45 5.56
CA SER A 243 15.24 6.30 4.70
C SER A 243 14.20 5.17 4.76
N LYS A 244 13.69 4.84 5.95
CA LYS A 244 12.61 3.83 6.09
C LYS A 244 11.30 4.29 5.45
N LEU A 245 10.95 5.56 5.63
CA LEU A 245 9.77 6.17 4.98
C LEU A 245 9.90 6.12 3.45
N TRP A 246 11.05 6.54 2.90
CA TRP A 246 11.30 6.53 1.46
C TRP A 246 11.20 5.13 0.87
N LYS A 247 11.78 4.12 1.55
CA LYS A 247 11.68 2.71 1.13
C LYS A 247 10.23 2.24 1.14
N TYR A 248 9.47 2.52 2.19
CA TYR A 248 8.06 2.16 2.25
C TYR A 248 7.23 2.77 1.10
N CYS A 249 7.53 4.02 0.75
CA CYS A 249 6.90 4.73 -0.37
C CYS A 249 7.52 4.42 -1.74
N GLY A 250 8.49 3.49 -1.85
CA GLY A 250 9.06 3.05 -3.12
C GLY A 250 9.97 4.06 -3.85
N VAL A 251 10.43 5.09 -3.14
CA VAL A 251 11.40 6.10 -3.63
C VAL A 251 12.73 6.02 -2.90
N GLY A 252 12.87 5.09 -1.94
CA GLY A 252 14.08 4.82 -1.20
C GLY A 252 15.02 3.88 -1.95
N LEU A 253 16.32 4.12 -1.77
CA LEU A 253 17.37 3.28 -2.33
C LEU A 253 17.74 2.15 -1.37
N ILE A 254 18.01 0.97 -1.93
CA ILE A 254 18.65 -0.15 -1.28
C ILE A 254 20.01 -0.39 -1.95
N ARG A 255 20.97 -0.84 -1.16
CA ARG A 255 22.23 -1.37 -1.68
C ARG A 255 22.02 -2.86 -1.89
N GLU A 256 22.23 -3.30 -3.12
CA GLU A 256 22.35 -4.72 -3.42
C GLU A 256 23.79 -5.03 -3.81
N THR A 257 24.35 -6.01 -3.12
CA THR A 257 25.62 -6.62 -3.45
C THR A 257 25.27 -8.00 -3.98
N SER A 258 25.34 -8.20 -5.29
CA SER A 258 25.12 -9.52 -5.88
C SER A 258 26.22 -9.88 -6.86
N GLY A 259 26.82 -11.03 -6.59
CA GLY A 259 27.83 -11.66 -7.44
C GLY A 259 29.26 -11.17 -7.22
N LYS A 260 30.17 -12.07 -7.55
CA LYS A 260 31.58 -11.75 -7.77
C LYS A 260 31.79 -11.34 -9.24
N ASP A 261 32.77 -10.50 -9.50
CA ASP A 261 33.24 -10.23 -10.86
C ASP A 261 33.90 -11.50 -11.45
N ASN A 262 34.27 -11.46 -12.73
CA ASN A 262 34.92 -12.58 -13.40
C ASN A 262 36.31 -12.91 -12.78
N LYS A 263 36.78 -12.12 -11.79
CA LYS A 263 38.03 -12.29 -11.05
C LYS A 263 37.77 -12.67 -9.58
N GLY A 264 36.54 -13.05 -9.21
CA GLY A 264 36.20 -13.50 -7.86
C GLY A 264 36.08 -12.37 -6.81
N ARG A 265 36.12 -11.10 -7.20
CA ARG A 265 35.99 -9.94 -6.30
C ARG A 265 34.54 -9.55 -6.14
N ASP A 266 34.12 -9.14 -4.96
CA ASP A 266 32.75 -8.67 -4.74
C ASP A 266 32.46 -7.46 -5.64
N LYS A 267 31.38 -7.55 -6.41
CA LYS A 267 30.96 -6.42 -7.25
C LYS A 267 30.61 -5.23 -6.35
N PRO A 268 30.98 -4.00 -6.75
CA PRO A 268 30.60 -2.81 -5.99
C PRO A 268 29.08 -2.76 -5.85
N ALA A 269 28.62 -2.50 -4.62
CA ALA A 269 27.20 -2.48 -4.30
C ALA A 269 26.46 -1.48 -5.18
N ARG A 270 25.43 -1.95 -5.90
CA ARG A 270 24.61 -1.10 -6.75
C ARG A 270 23.50 -0.48 -5.94
N LEU A 271 23.25 0.81 -6.15
CA LEU A 271 22.10 1.50 -5.61
C LEU A 271 20.91 1.28 -6.54
N GLN A 272 19.84 0.70 -6.02
CA GLN A 272 18.60 0.55 -6.75
C GLN A 272 17.39 0.92 -5.91
N LEU A 273 16.27 1.21 -6.56
CA LEU A 273 15.01 1.42 -5.87
C LEU A 273 14.54 0.10 -5.24
N THR A 274 13.93 0.20 -4.07
CA THR A 274 13.35 -0.97 -3.45
C THR A 274 12.16 -1.50 -4.27
N TRP A 275 12.17 -2.82 -4.51
CA TRP A 275 11.07 -3.53 -5.15
C TRP A 275 9.87 -3.74 -4.22
N TYR A 276 10.15 -4.01 -2.94
CA TYR A 276 9.15 -4.28 -1.91
C TYR A 276 8.66 -2.99 -1.26
N ALA A 277 7.76 -2.30 -1.97
CA ALA A 277 7.17 -1.04 -1.51
C ALA A 277 5.65 -1.00 -1.72
N ASN A 278 5.01 -0.04 -1.05
CA ASN A 278 3.62 0.28 -1.33
C ASN A 278 3.52 1.01 -2.68
N LYS A 279 3.04 0.30 -3.70
CA LYS A 279 2.92 0.83 -5.08
C LYS A 279 1.96 2.03 -5.17
N ARG A 280 0.90 2.08 -4.36
CA ARG A 280 -0.03 3.23 -4.32
C ARG A 280 0.70 4.48 -3.83
N LEU A 281 1.45 4.37 -2.73
CA LEU A 281 2.27 5.47 -2.21
C LEU A 281 3.38 5.89 -3.20
N LYS A 282 4.03 4.94 -3.87
CA LYS A 282 5.02 5.26 -4.92
C LYS A 282 4.41 6.12 -6.03
N ASN A 283 3.24 5.73 -6.53
CA ASN A 283 2.53 6.48 -7.56
C ASN A 283 2.09 7.86 -7.07
N VAL A 284 1.63 7.97 -5.83
CA VAL A 284 1.26 9.24 -5.19
C VAL A 284 2.45 10.20 -5.14
N VAL A 285 3.59 9.75 -4.60
CA VAL A 285 4.76 10.59 -4.38
C VAL A 285 5.42 10.97 -5.71
N ILE A 286 5.59 10.02 -6.64
CA ILE A 286 6.14 10.31 -7.97
C ILE A 286 5.19 11.20 -8.79
N GLY A 287 3.88 10.95 -8.70
CA GLY A 287 2.87 11.77 -9.37
C GLY A 287 2.84 13.20 -8.85
N ALA A 288 2.97 13.38 -7.53
CA ALA A 288 3.05 14.71 -6.91
C ALA A 288 4.31 15.46 -7.38
N ALA A 289 5.48 14.84 -7.26
CA ALA A 289 6.74 15.42 -7.74
C ALA A 289 6.67 15.79 -9.23
N THR A 290 6.14 14.90 -10.08
CA THR A 290 5.98 15.18 -11.51
C THR A 290 5.06 16.38 -11.74
N SER A 291 3.97 16.48 -11.00
CA SER A 291 3.03 17.60 -11.14
C SER A 291 3.66 18.92 -10.70
N ALA A 292 4.47 18.91 -9.63
CA ALA A 292 5.20 20.10 -9.16
C ALA A 292 6.24 20.57 -10.19
N ILE A 293 7.02 19.63 -10.73
CA ILE A 293 8.06 19.92 -11.74
C ILE A 293 7.43 20.48 -13.03
N MET A 294 6.29 19.94 -13.45
CA MET A 294 5.59 20.37 -14.67
C MET A 294 4.71 21.60 -14.47
N SER A 295 4.56 22.11 -13.24
CA SER A 295 3.72 23.27 -13.00
C SER A 295 4.35 24.54 -13.58
N SER A 296 3.52 25.40 -14.17
CA SER A 296 3.94 26.61 -14.88
C SER A 296 4.50 27.68 -13.94
N GLY A 297 4.15 27.63 -12.65
CA GLY A 297 4.57 28.61 -11.64
C GLY A 297 5.94 28.30 -11.03
N ASP A 298 6.56 29.36 -10.50
CA ASP A 298 7.81 29.24 -9.78
C ASP A 298 7.62 28.46 -8.47
N ASN A 299 8.38 27.37 -8.29
CA ASN A 299 8.31 26.57 -7.07
C ASN A 299 9.63 25.85 -6.79
N ILE A 300 9.88 25.61 -5.50
CA ILE A 300 11.14 25.02 -5.02
C ILE A 300 11.43 23.66 -5.65
N PHE A 301 10.42 22.81 -5.85
CA PHE A 301 10.59 21.46 -6.39
C PHE A 301 11.02 21.47 -7.86
N ARG A 302 10.53 22.43 -8.64
CA ARG A 302 10.95 22.65 -10.02
C ARG A 302 12.38 23.20 -10.09
N LYS A 303 12.74 24.19 -9.25
CA LYS A 303 14.12 24.71 -9.17
C LYS A 303 15.12 23.61 -8.80
N ASP A 304 14.78 22.80 -7.80
CA ASP A 304 15.61 21.65 -7.39
C ASP A 304 15.79 20.67 -8.55
N TYR A 305 14.71 20.35 -9.28
CA TYR A 305 14.78 19.48 -10.44
C TYR A 305 15.74 20.03 -11.51
N GLU A 306 15.57 21.29 -11.90
CA GLU A 306 16.40 21.94 -12.92
C GLU A 306 17.87 22.00 -12.50
N SER A 307 18.14 22.30 -11.22
CA SER A 307 19.48 22.25 -10.62
C SER A 307 20.09 20.85 -10.68
N PHE A 308 19.34 19.79 -10.32
CA PHE A 308 19.85 18.42 -10.42
C PHE A 308 20.20 18.02 -11.85
N ILE A 309 19.39 18.43 -12.84
CA ILE A 309 19.69 18.17 -14.26
C ILE A 309 20.96 18.92 -14.69
N LYS A 310 21.09 20.20 -14.31
CA LYS A 310 22.29 21.01 -14.59
C LYS A 310 23.56 20.39 -14.00
N ASN A 311 23.44 19.75 -12.84
CA ASN A 311 24.52 19.02 -12.17
C ASN A 311 24.73 17.58 -12.69
N GLY A 312 24.18 17.24 -13.87
CA GLY A 312 24.45 15.98 -14.56
C GLY A 312 23.58 14.79 -14.12
N MET A 313 22.54 14.99 -13.29
CA MET A 313 21.61 13.91 -12.98
C MET A 313 20.72 13.56 -14.18
N THR A 314 20.41 12.27 -14.35
CA THR A 314 19.39 11.85 -15.30
C THR A 314 18.00 12.38 -14.92
N LYS A 315 17.13 12.61 -15.91
CA LYS A 315 15.74 13.06 -15.70
C LYS A 315 14.98 12.19 -14.70
N SER A 316 15.22 10.88 -14.72
CA SER A 316 14.60 9.94 -13.79
C SER A 316 15.13 10.11 -12.35
N ASN A 317 16.44 10.20 -12.17
CA ASN A 317 17.05 10.33 -10.86
C ASN A 317 16.72 11.67 -10.19
N ALA A 318 16.74 12.76 -10.95
CA ALA A 318 16.32 14.08 -10.48
C ALA A 318 14.87 14.06 -9.98
N ARG A 319 13.94 13.42 -10.71
CA ARG A 319 12.55 13.26 -10.27
C ARG A 319 12.44 12.48 -8.96
N HIS A 320 13.22 11.42 -8.78
CA HIS A 320 13.26 10.66 -7.53
C HIS A 320 13.89 11.44 -6.37
N ALA A 321 14.86 12.32 -6.64
CA ALA A 321 15.41 13.22 -5.64
C ALA A 321 14.35 14.23 -5.14
N VAL A 322 13.63 14.87 -6.06
CA VAL A 322 12.51 15.78 -5.74
C VAL A 322 11.40 15.05 -4.97
N ALA A 323 11.03 13.84 -5.41
CA ALA A 323 10.06 13.00 -4.72
C ALA A 323 10.46 12.69 -3.26
N ARG A 324 11.74 12.40 -3.00
CA ARG A 324 12.25 12.17 -1.65
C ARG A 324 12.22 13.45 -0.81
N LYS A 325 12.61 14.61 -1.37
CA LYS A 325 12.56 15.91 -0.69
C LYS A 325 11.11 16.27 -0.31
N MET A 326 10.19 16.20 -1.26
CA MET A 326 8.76 16.45 -1.03
C MET A 326 8.18 15.55 0.06
N LEU A 327 8.44 14.24 0.01
CA LEU A 327 7.98 13.30 1.03
C LEU A 327 8.57 13.61 2.42
N THR A 328 9.83 14.06 2.49
CA THR A 328 10.46 14.48 3.73
C THR A 328 9.85 15.77 4.30
N ILE A 329 9.55 16.75 3.44
CA ILE A 329 8.88 17.99 3.85
C ILE A 329 7.50 17.68 4.40
N MET A 330 6.67 16.92 3.66
CA MET A 330 5.34 16.51 4.11
C MET A 330 5.38 15.79 5.46
N TRP A 331 6.36 14.90 5.64
CA TRP A 331 6.55 14.18 6.90
C TRP A 331 7.00 15.09 8.05
N GLY A 332 7.85 16.08 7.78
CA GLY A 332 8.25 17.12 8.73
C GLY A 332 7.06 17.97 9.17
N MET A 333 6.30 18.50 8.21
CA MET A 333 5.06 19.26 8.46
C MET A 333 4.09 18.50 9.35
N TRP A 334 3.94 17.19 9.13
CA TRP A 334 3.03 16.36 9.92
C TRP A 334 3.52 16.11 11.35
N LYS A 335 4.83 15.98 11.56
CA LYS A 335 5.40 15.84 12.90
C LYS A 335 5.29 17.10 13.74
N SER A 336 5.45 18.27 13.13
CA SER A 336 5.38 19.58 13.82
C SER A 336 4.00 20.23 13.73
N ASN A 337 3.05 19.62 13.04
CA ASN A 337 1.75 20.19 12.70
C ASN A 337 1.85 21.62 12.13
N SER A 338 2.83 21.86 11.25
CA SER A 338 3.15 23.18 10.71
C SER A 338 2.78 23.30 9.23
N ARG A 339 2.54 24.54 8.80
CA ARG A 339 2.40 24.90 7.38
C ARG A 339 3.75 24.86 6.67
N PHE A 340 3.70 24.77 5.35
CA PHE A 340 4.91 24.73 4.54
C PHE A 340 5.61 26.10 4.54
N ASP A 341 6.90 26.11 4.83
CA ASP A 341 7.77 27.27 4.64
C ASP A 341 8.92 26.92 3.69
N SER A 342 8.91 27.56 2.52
CA SER A 342 9.94 27.39 1.49
C SER A 342 11.34 27.84 1.93
N LYS A 343 11.46 28.72 2.94
CA LYS A 343 12.74 29.24 3.43
C LYS A 343 13.51 28.23 4.30
N LEU A 344 12.84 27.20 4.81
CA LEU A 344 13.41 26.19 5.71
C LEU A 344 13.87 24.91 4.98
N CYS A 345 13.85 24.89 3.63
CA CYS A 345 13.86 23.66 2.82
C CYS A 345 15.05 23.47 1.88
#